data_AF-A0A9X7PGC2-F1
#
_entry.id   AF-A0A9X7PGC2-F1
#
_cell.length_a   1.000
_cell.length_b   1.000
_cell.length_c   1.000
_cell.angle_alpha   90.00
_cell.angle_beta   90.00
_cell.angle_gamma   90.00
#
_symmetry.space_group_name_H-M   'P 1'
#
loop_
_entity.id
_entity.type
_entity.pdbx_description
1 polymer ?
#
loop_
_entity_poly.entity_id
_entity_poly.type
_entity_poly.pdbx_seq_one_letter_code
_entity_poly.pdbx_strand_id
1 'polypeptide(L)'
;MERDVGAGRKRPVIGQNAVRVPRIEGQERINAPCAFFGSGAARALTGARFLYEDEHAQRLLCSIGEPQSAGEERHYLVQDGQGRDIGVIRRIPPVNELARPTWRIEQPGHPEITGLNKWATLNPLGVAAHAAGKVLGGLAMAVFMSEPDGGDQRDRTLRWSAGREKVMESDDYTFTIMAPWLDRRLAFAVAVIGDR
;
A
#
# COMPACT_ATOMS: atom_id res chain seq x y z
N MET A 1 -16.12 16.93 -8.33
CA MET A 1 -15.11 16.10 -9.02
C MET A 1 -13.80 16.86 -9.05
N GLU A 2 -12.68 16.21 -8.73
CA GLU A 2 -11.37 16.87 -8.74
C GLU A 2 -10.85 17.04 -10.16
N ARG A 3 -10.32 18.22 -10.45
CA ARG A 3 -9.80 18.57 -11.78
C ARG A 3 -8.52 19.38 -11.62
N ASP A 4 -7.52 19.01 -12.40
CA ASP A 4 -6.25 19.72 -12.48
C ASP A 4 -6.41 21.09 -13.16
N VAL A 5 -5.33 21.87 -13.06
CA VAL A 5 -5.15 23.13 -13.80
C VAL A 5 -5.20 22.82 -15.30
N GLY A 6 -5.99 23.59 -16.03
CA GLY A 6 -6.19 23.41 -17.48
C GLY A 6 -6.23 24.74 -18.21
N ALA A 7 -6.38 24.71 -19.54
CA ALA A 7 -6.28 25.87 -20.44
C ALA A 7 -7.27 27.03 -20.16
N GLY A 8 -8.22 26.85 -19.24
CA GLY A 8 -9.09 27.92 -18.72
C GLY A 8 -9.24 27.94 -17.20
N ARG A 9 -8.49 27.12 -16.45
CA ARG A 9 -8.69 26.92 -15.01
C ARG A 9 -7.38 27.14 -14.25
N LYS A 10 -7.27 28.28 -13.55
CA LYS A 10 -6.05 28.71 -12.83
C LYS A 10 -5.85 28.05 -11.45
N ARG A 11 -6.83 27.31 -10.93
CA ARG A 11 -6.76 26.64 -9.62
C ARG A 11 -7.39 25.24 -9.69
N PRO A 12 -6.80 24.23 -9.03
CA PRO A 12 -7.39 22.90 -8.95
C PRO A 12 -8.70 22.94 -8.16
N VAL A 13 -9.67 22.12 -8.56
CA VAL A 13 -10.92 21.94 -7.80
C VAL A 13 -10.70 20.76 -6.87
N ILE A 14 -10.66 21.00 -5.56
CA ILE A 14 -10.51 19.92 -4.58
C ILE A 14 -11.89 19.30 -4.35
N GLY A 15 -12.04 18.02 -4.70
CA GLY A 15 -13.28 17.27 -4.42
C GLY A 15 -13.31 16.70 -3.01
N GLN A 16 -14.42 16.06 -2.63
CA GLN A 16 -14.52 15.30 -1.38
C GLN A 16 -13.38 14.27 -1.26
N ASN A 17 -12.93 14.02 -0.03
CA ASN A 17 -11.89 13.03 0.27
C ASN A 17 -12.33 11.65 -0.22
N ALA A 18 -11.57 11.09 -1.15
CA ALA A 18 -11.86 9.82 -1.81
C ALA A 18 -10.58 9.22 -2.40
N VAL A 19 -10.53 7.90 -2.55
CA VAL A 19 -9.63 7.25 -3.49
C VAL A 19 -10.06 7.64 -4.90
N ARG A 20 -9.09 8.00 -5.74
CA ARG A 20 -9.32 8.45 -7.10
C ARG A 20 -8.57 7.59 -8.10
N VAL A 21 -9.13 7.47 -9.29
CA VAL A 21 -8.52 6.80 -10.43
C VAL A 21 -8.41 7.77 -11.60
N PRO A 22 -7.27 7.78 -12.32
CA PRO A 22 -7.16 8.54 -13.56
C PRO A 22 -8.19 8.04 -14.58
N ARG A 23 -8.93 8.97 -15.18
CA ARG A 23 -9.91 8.72 -16.25
C ARG A 23 -9.79 9.81 -17.31
N ILE A 24 -10.13 9.46 -18.55
CA ILE A 24 -10.27 10.43 -19.64
C ILE A 24 -11.76 10.76 -19.78
N GLU A 25 -12.10 12.04 -19.73
CA GLU A 25 -13.44 12.56 -20.00
C GLU A 25 -13.34 13.60 -21.14
N GLY A 26 -13.78 13.21 -22.34
CA GLY A 26 -13.54 14.00 -23.56
C GLY A 26 -12.04 14.14 -23.85
N GLN A 27 -11.54 15.37 -23.83
CA GLN A 27 -10.12 15.70 -24.01
C GLN A 27 -9.37 15.93 -22.68
N GLU A 28 -10.07 15.92 -21.54
CA GLU A 28 -9.46 16.19 -20.24
C GLU A 28 -9.10 14.89 -19.51
N ARG A 29 -7.94 14.89 -18.85
CA ARG A 29 -7.61 13.88 -17.82
C ARG A 29 -8.17 14.35 -16.49
N ILE A 30 -8.95 13.49 -15.84
CA ILE A 30 -9.58 13.75 -14.55
C ILE A 30 -9.19 12.65 -13.55
N ASN A 31 -9.17 12.99 -12.27
CA ASN A 31 -9.03 12.03 -11.17
C ASN A 31 -10.42 11.75 -10.58
N ALA A 32 -11.12 10.79 -11.18
CA ALA A 32 -12.49 10.46 -10.79
C ALA A 32 -12.50 9.73 -9.44
N PRO A 33 -13.36 10.11 -8.47
CA PRO A 33 -13.48 9.36 -7.23
C PRO A 33 -14.05 7.95 -7.52
N CYS A 34 -13.49 6.94 -6.87
CA CYS A 34 -13.95 5.55 -6.98
C CYS A 34 -14.24 4.90 -5.62
N ALA A 35 -13.73 5.45 -4.52
CA ALA A 35 -14.10 5.03 -3.17
C ALA A 35 -14.08 6.22 -2.22
N PHE A 36 -15.16 6.47 -1.50
CA PHE A 36 -15.32 7.59 -0.57
C PHE A 36 -15.00 7.15 0.85
N PHE A 37 -14.32 8.00 1.62
CA PHE A 37 -14.05 7.71 3.02
C PHE A 37 -15.30 7.93 3.87
N GLY A 38 -15.57 6.99 4.77
CA GLY A 38 -16.59 7.15 5.80
C GLY A 38 -16.32 8.32 6.75
N SER A 39 -17.36 8.76 7.45
CA SER A 39 -17.21 9.80 8.47
C SER A 39 -16.29 9.33 9.61
N GLY A 40 -15.55 10.27 10.20
CA GLY A 40 -14.68 9.98 11.34
C GLY A 40 -15.42 9.46 12.57
N ALA A 41 -16.74 9.67 12.67
CA ALA A 41 -17.56 9.22 13.79
C ALA A 41 -17.65 7.69 13.88
N ALA A 42 -17.85 7.00 12.75
CA ALA A 42 -17.88 5.54 12.73
C ALA A 42 -16.54 4.94 13.18
N ARG A 43 -15.42 5.55 12.75
CA ARG A 43 -14.08 5.18 13.18
C ARG A 43 -13.86 5.44 14.67
N ALA A 44 -14.37 6.54 15.22
CA ALA A 44 -14.23 6.86 16.64
C ALA A 44 -14.98 5.85 17.53
N LEU A 45 -16.09 5.29 17.05
CA LEU A 45 -16.90 4.33 17.80
C LEU A 45 -16.40 2.89 17.71
N THR A 46 -15.89 2.49 16.55
CA THR A 46 -15.60 1.08 16.23
C THR A 46 -14.13 0.79 15.94
N GLY A 47 -13.27 1.83 15.89
CA GLY A 47 -11.88 1.80 15.44
C GLY A 47 -11.65 1.36 13.98
N ALA A 48 -12.64 0.73 13.36
CA ALA A 48 -12.66 0.31 11.97
C ALA A 48 -12.75 1.52 11.03
N ARG A 49 -12.31 1.30 9.78
CA ARG A 49 -12.37 2.29 8.71
C ARG A 49 -13.24 1.75 7.60
N PHE A 50 -14.04 2.61 6.99
CA PHE A 50 -15.02 2.23 5.97
C PHE A 50 -14.79 3.02 4.70
N LEU A 51 -14.87 2.33 3.56
CA LEU A 51 -14.87 2.92 2.23
C LEU A 51 -16.22 2.64 1.56
N TYR A 52 -16.73 3.61 0.83
CA TYR A 52 -18.05 3.59 0.21
C TYR A 52 -17.98 3.82 -1.30
N GLU A 53 -18.94 3.30 -2.05
CA GLU A 53 -19.04 3.51 -3.50
C GLU A 53 -19.60 4.90 -3.85
N ASP A 54 -20.31 5.54 -2.92
CA ASP A 54 -20.96 6.84 -3.12
C ASP A 54 -20.59 7.87 -2.06
N GLU A 55 -20.79 9.14 -2.43
CA GLU A 55 -20.47 10.32 -1.62
C GLU A 55 -21.32 10.46 -0.35
N HIS A 56 -22.51 9.84 -0.34
CA HIS A 56 -23.46 9.87 0.78
C HIS A 56 -23.25 8.72 1.76
N ALA A 57 -22.21 7.89 1.56
CA ALA A 57 -21.88 6.73 2.38
C ALA A 57 -23.04 5.72 2.54
N GLN A 58 -23.81 5.50 1.48
CA GLN A 58 -24.97 4.59 1.50
C GLN A 58 -24.59 3.16 1.10
N ARG A 59 -23.60 2.98 0.23
CA ARG A 59 -23.16 1.67 -0.28
C ARG A 59 -21.75 1.39 0.16
N LEU A 60 -21.60 0.45 1.10
CA LEU A 60 -20.29 0.03 1.60
C LEU A 60 -19.53 -0.70 0.50
N LEU A 61 -18.30 -0.25 0.22
CA LEU A 61 -17.38 -0.92 -0.71
C LEU A 61 -16.53 -1.96 0.03
N CYS A 62 -15.92 -1.56 1.14
CA CYS A 62 -15.18 -2.43 2.05
C CYS A 62 -15.01 -1.81 3.44
N SER A 63 -14.81 -2.67 4.44
CA SER A 63 -14.40 -2.30 5.79
C SER A 63 -12.97 -2.78 6.06
N ILE A 64 -12.28 -2.03 6.93
CA ILE A 64 -10.94 -2.34 7.42
C ILE A 64 -11.08 -2.39 8.94
N GLY A 65 -10.92 -3.58 9.51
CA GLY A 65 -11.07 -3.81 10.94
C GLY A 65 -10.08 -3.02 11.80
N GLU A 66 -10.32 -3.05 13.10
CA GLU A 66 -9.35 -2.56 14.07
C GLU A 66 -8.03 -3.33 13.96
N PRO A 67 -6.87 -2.66 14.21
CA PRO A 67 -5.61 -3.37 14.29
C PRO A 67 -5.65 -4.41 15.40
N GLN A 68 -5.48 -5.67 15.01
CA GLN A 68 -5.23 -6.76 15.96
C GLN A 68 -3.72 -6.92 16.11
N SER A 69 -3.23 -6.88 17.35
CA SER A 69 -1.81 -7.12 17.63
C SER A 69 -1.53 -8.61 17.70
N ALA A 70 -0.58 -9.07 16.89
CA ALA A 70 -0.05 -10.43 16.95
C ALA A 70 1.47 -10.34 17.18
N GLY A 71 1.88 -10.36 18.45
CA GLY A 71 3.23 -9.95 18.83
C GLY A 71 3.45 -8.47 18.54
N GLU A 72 4.48 -8.13 17.77
CA GLU A 72 4.76 -6.75 17.36
C GLU A 72 4.07 -6.37 16.03
N GLU A 73 3.48 -7.35 15.34
CA GLU A 73 2.78 -7.11 14.07
C GLU A 73 1.38 -6.53 14.30
N ARG A 74 0.95 -5.66 13.39
CA ARG A 74 -0.44 -5.19 13.32
C ARG A 74 -1.15 -5.82 12.15
N HIS A 75 -2.24 -6.51 12.42
CA HIS A 75 -3.05 -7.21 11.43
C HIS A 75 -4.37 -6.44 11.25
N TYR A 76 -4.77 -6.26 10.00
CA TYR A 76 -5.99 -5.57 9.62
C TYR A 76 -6.79 -6.48 8.72
N LEU A 77 -7.90 -7.01 9.24
CA LEU A 77 -8.87 -7.75 8.42
C LEU A 77 -9.58 -6.79 7.48
N VAL A 78 -9.67 -7.16 6.20
CA VAL A 78 -10.40 -6.39 5.19
C VAL A 78 -11.58 -7.22 4.70
N GLN A 79 -12.78 -6.62 4.74
CA GLN A 79 -14.01 -7.27 4.31
C GLN A 79 -14.66 -6.50 3.18
N ASP A 80 -15.38 -7.20 2.29
CA ASP A 80 -16.17 -6.57 1.25
C ASP A 80 -17.44 -5.87 1.80
N GLY A 81 -18.18 -5.19 0.91
CA GLY A 81 -19.47 -4.58 1.24
C GLY A 81 -20.55 -5.54 1.74
N GLN A 82 -20.33 -6.85 1.65
CA GLN A 82 -21.22 -7.90 2.16
C GLN A 82 -20.71 -8.51 3.47
N GLY A 83 -19.60 -8.00 4.02
CA GLY A 83 -18.97 -8.50 5.24
C GLY A 83 -18.16 -9.78 5.06
N ARG A 84 -17.83 -10.18 3.84
CA ARG A 84 -16.97 -11.35 3.58
C ARG A 84 -15.52 -10.94 3.60
N ASP A 85 -14.69 -11.76 4.24
CA ASP A 85 -13.25 -11.52 4.30
C ASP A 85 -12.64 -11.63 2.89
N ILE A 86 -11.98 -10.55 2.45
CA ILE A 86 -11.28 -10.50 1.16
C ILE A 86 -9.76 -10.53 1.32
N GLY A 87 -9.27 -10.33 2.53
CA GLY A 87 -7.85 -10.47 2.84
C GLY A 87 -7.45 -9.87 4.18
N VAL A 88 -6.17 -10.01 4.49
CA VAL A 88 -5.53 -9.48 5.69
C VAL A 88 -4.32 -8.65 5.30
N ILE A 89 -4.23 -7.44 5.83
CA ILE A 89 -3.03 -6.60 5.69
C ILE A 89 -2.24 -6.71 6.98
N ARG A 90 -0.96 -7.02 6.87
CA ARG A 90 -0.05 -7.05 8.01
C ARG A 90 1.03 -5.99 7.86
N ARG A 91 1.22 -5.23 8.94
CA ARG A 91 2.36 -4.34 9.09
C ARG A 91 3.33 -4.96 10.08
N ILE A 92 4.50 -5.31 9.58
CA ILE A 92 5.59 -5.87 10.37
C ILE A 92 6.49 -4.71 10.77
N PRO A 93 6.68 -4.45 12.07
CA PRO A 93 7.57 -3.39 12.51
C PRO A 93 9.01 -3.71 12.12
N PRO A 94 9.86 -2.68 12.02
CA PRO A 94 11.26 -2.89 11.74
C PRO A 94 11.95 -3.56 12.94
N VAL A 95 12.85 -4.50 12.65
CA VAL A 95 13.58 -5.26 13.69
C VAL A 95 14.59 -4.39 14.46
N ASN A 96 14.94 -3.22 13.91
CA ASN A 96 15.78 -2.20 14.56
C ASN A 96 15.48 -0.81 13.95
N GLU A 97 16.01 0.25 14.55
CA GLU A 97 15.77 1.65 14.14
C GLU A 97 16.24 1.98 12.70
N LEU A 98 17.10 1.14 12.11
CA LEU A 98 17.63 1.30 10.75
C LEU A 98 16.80 0.54 9.70
N ALA A 99 16.06 -0.48 10.12
CA ALA A 99 15.17 -1.24 9.25
C ALA A 99 13.86 -0.46 9.05
N ARG A 100 13.19 -0.70 7.92
CA ARG A 100 11.88 -0.10 7.64
C ARG A 100 10.77 -1.13 7.85
N PRO A 101 9.56 -0.69 8.26
CA PRO A 101 8.42 -1.58 8.34
C PRO A 101 8.19 -2.29 7.00
N THR A 102 7.87 -3.57 7.07
CA THR A 102 7.51 -4.38 5.89
C THR A 102 6.00 -4.59 5.87
N TRP A 103 5.41 -4.50 4.69
CA TRP A 103 3.99 -4.77 4.50
C TRP A 103 3.77 -6.14 3.90
N ARG A 104 2.71 -6.83 4.33
CA ARG A 104 2.23 -8.05 3.70
C ARG A 104 0.74 -7.99 3.46
N ILE A 105 0.29 -8.60 2.37
CA ILE A 105 -1.13 -8.76 2.04
C ILE A 105 -1.37 -10.25 1.79
N GLU A 106 -2.34 -10.80 2.51
CA GLU A 106 -2.89 -12.12 2.23
C GLU A 106 -4.25 -11.93 1.55
N GLN A 107 -4.44 -12.59 0.40
CA GLN A 107 -5.71 -12.65 -0.31
C GLN A 107 -6.09 -14.14 -0.49
N PRO A 108 -7.29 -14.57 -0.09
CA PRO A 108 -7.71 -15.97 -0.25
C PRO A 108 -7.54 -16.45 -1.69
N GLY A 109 -6.96 -17.63 -1.87
CA GLY A 109 -6.75 -18.25 -3.18
C GLY A 109 -5.53 -17.75 -3.97
N HIS A 110 -4.73 -16.82 -3.43
CA HIS A 110 -3.55 -16.28 -4.09
C HIS A 110 -2.31 -16.31 -3.20
N PRO A 111 -1.09 -16.28 -3.79
CA PRO A 111 0.13 -16.19 -3.01
C PRO A 111 0.20 -14.89 -2.21
N GLU A 112 0.88 -14.94 -1.06
CA GLU A 112 1.14 -13.78 -0.22
C GLU A 112 1.91 -12.69 -1.00
N ILE A 113 1.48 -11.44 -0.84
CA ILE A 113 2.12 -10.28 -1.42
C ILE A 113 2.98 -9.60 -0.37
N THR A 114 4.25 -9.36 -0.67
CA THR A 114 5.16 -8.59 0.20
C THR A 114 5.47 -7.24 -0.42
N GLY A 115 5.31 -6.16 0.35
CA GLY A 115 5.72 -4.80 0.00
C GLY A 115 7.09 -4.48 0.57
N LEU A 116 8.08 -4.29 -0.31
CA LEU A 116 9.45 -3.92 0.03
C LEU A 116 9.81 -2.57 -0.59
N ASN A 117 10.61 -1.76 0.08
CA ASN A 117 11.14 -0.53 -0.54
C ASN A 117 11.97 -0.87 -1.78
N LYS A 118 11.86 -0.06 -2.84
CA LYS A 118 12.62 -0.27 -4.10
C LYS A 118 14.12 -0.49 -3.87
N TRP A 119 14.69 0.19 -2.88
CA TRP A 119 16.10 0.07 -2.49
C TRP A 119 16.45 -1.24 -1.77
N ALA A 120 15.48 -1.85 -1.07
CA ALA A 120 15.66 -3.18 -0.46
C ALA A 120 15.57 -4.32 -1.50
N THR A 121 15.04 -4.04 -2.69
CA THR A 121 15.00 -5.00 -3.82
C THR A 121 16.24 -4.98 -4.72
N LEU A 122 17.26 -4.17 -4.41
CA LEU A 122 18.59 -4.31 -5.04
C LEU A 122 19.28 -5.54 -4.45
N ASN A 123 19.10 -6.64 -5.16
CA ASN A 123 19.61 -7.97 -4.88
C ASN A 123 21.14 -7.97 -4.59
N PRO A 124 21.62 -8.43 -3.40
CA PRO A 124 23.03 -8.79 -3.23
C PRO A 124 23.37 -10.16 -3.84
N LEU A 125 22.42 -10.91 -4.39
CA LEU A 125 22.64 -12.23 -5.00
C LEU A 125 22.76 -12.16 -6.52
N GLY A 126 23.83 -11.52 -6.97
CA GLY A 126 24.49 -11.85 -8.24
C GLY A 126 25.79 -12.58 -7.89
N VAL A 127 26.01 -13.75 -8.48
CA VAL A 127 27.19 -14.64 -8.34
C VAL A 127 27.09 -15.67 -7.22
N ALA A 128 26.33 -16.74 -7.50
CA ALA A 128 26.79 -18.07 -7.14
C ALA A 128 27.92 -18.45 -8.10
N ALA A 129 29.16 -18.52 -7.62
CA ALA A 129 30.25 -19.19 -8.32
C ALA A 129 31.21 -19.83 -7.29
N HIS A 130 31.16 -21.16 -7.21
CA HIS A 130 32.20 -22.07 -6.76
C HIS A 130 33.14 -21.62 -5.63
N ALA A 131 32.87 -22.05 -4.39
CA ALA A 131 33.92 -22.42 -3.43
C ALA A 131 33.36 -23.32 -2.33
N ALA A 132 34.07 -24.42 -2.07
CA ALA A 132 33.73 -25.45 -1.11
C ALA A 132 34.02 -25.03 0.34
N GLY A 133 33.24 -25.57 1.27
CA GLY A 133 33.73 -25.90 2.63
C GLY A 133 33.20 -25.04 3.79
N LYS A 134 32.58 -25.75 4.75
CA LYS A 134 32.41 -25.45 6.18
C LYS A 134 31.52 -24.27 6.61
N VAL A 135 30.32 -24.65 7.06
CA VAL A 135 29.54 -24.21 8.23
C VAL A 135 29.94 -22.88 8.90
N LEU A 136 29.03 -21.90 8.90
CA LEU A 136 28.49 -21.24 10.09
C LEU A 136 27.27 -20.38 9.70
N GLY A 137 26.17 -20.54 10.44
CA GLY A 137 24.97 -19.71 10.29
C GLY A 137 25.28 -18.25 10.59
N GLY A 138 24.78 -17.36 9.73
CA GLY A 138 24.95 -15.93 9.86
C GLY A 138 24.34 -15.24 8.65
N LEU A 139 23.16 -14.68 8.85
CA LEU A 139 22.45 -13.85 7.88
C LEU A 139 23.38 -12.77 7.33
N ALA A 140 23.48 -12.70 6.00
CA ALA A 140 24.27 -11.70 5.31
C ALA A 140 23.76 -10.29 5.65
N MET A 141 24.52 -9.56 6.47
CA MET A 141 24.38 -8.12 6.64
C MET A 141 24.92 -7.43 5.39
N ALA A 142 24.03 -6.80 4.61
CA ALA A 142 24.44 -5.85 3.60
C ALA A 142 24.84 -4.54 4.30
N VAL A 143 26.09 -4.14 4.08
CA VAL A 143 26.71 -2.91 4.57
C VAL A 143 26.05 -1.70 3.90
N PHE A 144 25.46 -0.80 4.68
CA PHE A 144 25.04 0.52 4.21
C PHE A 144 26.22 1.50 4.35
N MET A 145 26.77 1.96 3.23
CA MET A 145 27.60 3.16 3.22
C MET A 145 26.68 4.36 3.08
N SER A 146 26.60 5.16 4.14
CA SER A 146 26.05 6.51 4.08
C SER A 146 27.10 7.45 3.51
N GLU A 147 26.74 8.27 2.52
CA GLU A 147 27.34 9.60 2.37
C GLU A 147 26.24 10.67 2.41
N PRO A 148 26.50 11.83 3.01
CA PRO A 148 25.48 12.82 3.34
C PRO A 148 25.53 14.00 2.36
N ASP A 149 24.46 14.30 1.64
CA ASP A 149 24.10 15.70 1.37
C ASP A 149 22.69 15.89 0.79
N GLY A 150 22.02 16.96 1.21
CA GLY A 150 20.96 17.62 0.45
C GLY A 150 19.53 17.05 0.53
N GLY A 151 18.77 17.47 1.54
CA GLY A 151 17.30 17.61 1.46
C GLY A 151 16.50 16.31 1.30
N ASP A 152 16.35 15.57 2.39
CA ASP A 152 15.77 14.22 2.47
C ASP A 152 14.25 14.16 2.19
N GLN A 153 13.84 14.36 0.93
CA GLN A 153 12.55 13.90 0.43
C GLN A 153 12.67 12.39 0.17
N ARG A 154 12.56 11.61 1.24
CA ARG A 154 12.67 10.14 1.21
C ARG A 154 11.72 9.56 0.17
N ASP A 155 12.27 9.01 -0.91
CA ASP A 155 11.54 8.16 -1.86
C ASP A 155 10.92 6.97 -1.10
N ARG A 156 9.60 7.02 -0.88
CA ARG A 156 8.81 6.02 -0.15
C ARG A 156 8.22 4.98 -1.11
N THR A 157 8.80 4.80 -2.30
CA THR A 157 8.22 3.84 -3.23
C THR A 157 8.39 2.39 -2.75
N LEU A 158 7.27 1.71 -2.55
CA LEU A 158 7.20 0.28 -2.30
C LEU A 158 6.93 -0.50 -3.58
N ARG A 159 7.69 -1.58 -3.77
CA ARG A 159 7.43 -2.62 -4.76
C ARG A 159 6.73 -3.79 -4.07
N TRP A 160 5.59 -4.18 -4.60
CA TRP A 160 4.78 -5.27 -4.08
C TRP A 160 4.92 -6.48 -5.00
N SER A 161 5.26 -7.63 -4.43
CA SER A 161 5.50 -8.86 -5.20
C SER A 161 4.84 -10.07 -4.56
N ALA A 162 4.30 -10.96 -5.38
CA ALA A 162 3.83 -12.30 -5.02
C ALA A 162 4.83 -13.31 -5.58
N GLY A 163 5.73 -13.81 -4.73
CA GLY A 163 6.89 -14.59 -5.19
C GLY A 163 7.76 -13.78 -6.17
N ARG A 164 7.80 -14.19 -7.44
CA ARG A 164 8.57 -13.51 -8.51
C ARG A 164 7.74 -12.53 -9.34
N GLU A 165 6.42 -12.51 -9.17
CA GLU A 165 5.52 -11.62 -9.91
C GLU A 165 5.44 -10.26 -9.22
N LYS A 166 5.68 -9.18 -9.96
CA LYS A 166 5.41 -7.82 -9.49
C LYS A 166 3.92 -7.53 -9.65
N VAL A 167 3.22 -7.33 -8.54
CA VAL A 167 1.75 -7.25 -8.53
C VAL A 167 1.23 -5.82 -8.36
N MET A 168 1.99 -4.97 -7.66
CA MET A 168 1.60 -3.59 -7.36
C MET A 168 2.85 -2.73 -7.12
N GLU A 169 2.74 -1.44 -7.36
CA GLU A 169 3.72 -0.43 -6.98
C GLU A 169 2.98 0.70 -6.27
N SER A 170 3.56 1.24 -5.20
CA SER A 170 2.97 2.38 -4.50
C SER A 170 4.01 3.43 -4.19
N ASP A 171 3.71 4.69 -4.52
CA ASP A 171 4.53 5.85 -4.23
C ASP A 171 3.67 6.89 -3.49
N ASP A 172 4.00 7.12 -2.22
CA ASP A 172 3.22 7.90 -1.24
C ASP A 172 1.72 7.52 -1.22
N TYR A 173 0.93 8.17 -2.07
CA TYR A 173 -0.53 8.01 -2.16
C TYR A 173 -1.00 7.44 -3.51
N THR A 174 -0.07 7.17 -4.44
CA THR A 174 -0.37 6.64 -5.77
C THR A 174 -0.11 5.15 -5.80
N PHE A 175 -1.09 4.37 -6.26
CA PHE A 175 -0.98 2.92 -6.38
C PHE A 175 -1.19 2.50 -7.84
N THR A 176 -0.26 1.71 -8.37
CA THR A 176 -0.36 1.09 -9.70
C THR A 176 -0.48 -0.42 -9.52
N ILE A 177 -1.66 -0.97 -9.79
CA ILE A 177 -1.94 -2.41 -9.70
C ILE A 177 -1.66 -3.03 -11.07
N MET A 178 -0.77 -4.03 -11.10
CA MET A 178 -0.35 -4.75 -12.31
C MET A 178 -1.01 -6.14 -12.39
N ALA A 179 -1.24 -6.79 -11.25
CA ALA A 179 -1.88 -8.10 -11.20
C ALA A 179 -3.41 -7.98 -11.31
N PRO A 180 -4.07 -8.56 -12.34
CA PRO A 180 -5.52 -8.47 -12.51
C PRO A 180 -6.29 -9.26 -11.45
N TRP A 181 -5.64 -10.22 -10.80
CA TRP A 181 -6.23 -11.05 -9.75
C TRP A 181 -6.23 -10.36 -8.38
N LEU A 182 -5.42 -9.31 -8.19
CA LEU A 182 -5.39 -8.57 -6.92
C LEU A 182 -6.68 -7.77 -6.74
N ASP A 183 -7.39 -8.03 -5.64
CA ASP A 183 -8.54 -7.25 -5.25
C ASP A 183 -8.11 -5.81 -4.94
N ARG A 184 -8.60 -4.86 -5.75
CA ARG A 184 -8.23 -3.44 -5.63
C ARG A 184 -8.55 -2.84 -4.26
N ARG A 185 -9.53 -3.41 -3.55
CA ARG A 185 -9.92 -2.95 -2.21
C ARG A 185 -8.80 -3.20 -1.18
N LEU A 186 -7.96 -4.20 -1.39
CA LEU A 186 -6.78 -4.43 -0.55
C LEU A 186 -5.73 -3.33 -0.76
N ALA A 187 -5.52 -2.85 -1.98
CA ALA A 187 -4.66 -1.70 -2.25
C ALA A 187 -5.22 -0.42 -1.62
N PHE A 188 -6.54 -0.21 -1.69
CA PHE A 188 -7.19 0.92 -1.02
C PHE A 188 -6.98 0.86 0.49
N ALA A 189 -7.11 -0.32 1.09
CA ALA A 189 -6.92 -0.50 2.51
C ALA A 189 -5.48 -0.20 2.95
N VAL A 190 -4.45 -0.59 2.18
CA VAL A 190 -3.06 -0.17 2.43
C VAL A 190 -2.93 1.35 2.45
N ALA A 191 -3.49 2.03 1.43
CA ALA A 191 -3.45 3.49 1.32
C ALA A 191 -4.14 4.18 2.53
N VAL A 192 -5.24 3.61 3.02
CA VAL A 192 -5.99 4.13 4.16
C VAL A 192 -5.23 3.93 5.48
N ILE A 193 -4.57 2.78 5.68
CA ILE A 193 -3.82 2.50 6.90
C ILE A 193 -2.61 3.43 6.98
N GLY A 194 -1.85 3.55 5.88
CA GLY A 194 -0.67 4.40 5.75
C GLY A 194 0.49 3.98 6.64
N ASP A 195 1.68 4.54 6.38
CA ASP A 195 2.92 4.24 7.11
C ASP A 195 3.14 5.17 8.33
N ARG A 196 2.06 5.53 9.04
CA ARG A 196 2.13 6.42 10.21
C ARG A 196 2.60 5.73 11.49
#